data_AF-A0A6F9BWF7-F1
#
_entry.id   AF-A0A6F9BWF7-F1
#
_cell.length_a   1.000
_cell.length_b   1.000
_cell.length_c   1.000
_cell.angle_alpha   90.00
_cell.angle_beta   90.00
_cell.angle_gamma   90.00
#
_symmetry.space_group_name_H-M   'P 1'
#
loop_
_entity.id
_entity.type
_entity.pdbx_description
1 polymer ?
#
loop_
_entity_poly.entity_id
_entity_poly.type
_entity_poly.pdbx_seq_one_letter_code
_entity_poly.pdbx_strand_id
1 'polypeptide(L)'
;MNELERQFLELLQFNINVPSSVYAKYYFDLRSMAKANNLSFPLEPLSRDKAQKLEAISRLCDDKYKDLRKAAKKRSVSADNLTVVRWNPAII
;
A
#
# COMPACT_ATOMS: atom_id res chain seq x y z
N MET A 1 -8.21 -0.07 -9.74
CA MET A 1 -7.05 -0.43 -10.57
C MET A 1 -6.84 0.72 -11.53
N ASN A 2 -5.65 1.30 -11.52
CA ASN A 2 -5.28 2.40 -12.42
C ASN A 2 -5.15 1.86 -13.86
N GLU A 3 -5.36 2.69 -14.88
CA GLU A 3 -5.21 2.29 -16.28
C GLU A 3 -3.79 1.82 -16.59
N LEU A 4 -2.78 2.46 -15.99
CA LEU A 4 -1.38 2.02 -16.14
C LEU A 4 -1.18 0.61 -15.57
N GLU A 5 -1.75 0.33 -14.40
CA GLU A 5 -1.68 -1.00 -13.78
C GLU A 5 -2.34 -2.05 -14.68
N ARG A 6 -3.48 -1.72 -15.29
CA ARG A 6 -4.19 -2.61 -16.22
C ARG A 6 -3.35 -2.93 -17.46
N GLN A 7 -2.84 -1.90 -18.13
CA GLN A 7 -2.00 -2.06 -19.32
C GLN A 7 -0.72 -2.86 -19.03
N PHE A 8 -0.12 -2.65 -17.86
CA PHE A 8 1.07 -3.38 -17.45
C PHE A 8 0.78 -4.88 -17.26
N LEU A 9 -0.32 -5.23 -16.59
CA LEU A 9 -0.71 -6.63 -16.38
C LEU A 9 -1.11 -7.33 -17.69
N GLU A 10 -1.73 -6.61 -18.62
CA GLU A 10 -2.03 -7.12 -19.97
C GLU A 10 -0.73 -7.45 -20.74
N LEU A 11 0.27 -6.56 -20.72
CA LEU A 11 1.57 -6.81 -21.37
C LEU A 11 2.32 -8.00 -20.76
N LEU A 12 2.25 -8.16 -19.43
CA LEU A 12 2.83 -9.30 -18.74
C LEU A 12 2.08 -10.62 -18.99
N GLN A 13 0.88 -10.56 -19.58
CA GLN A 13 -0.04 -11.69 -19.66
C GLN A 13 -0.24 -12.32 -18.28
N PHE A 14 -0.50 -11.47 -17.28
CA PHE A 14 -0.54 -11.89 -15.90
C PHE A 14 -1.62 -12.92 -15.66
N ASN A 15 -1.24 -14.08 -15.11
CA ASN A 15 -2.15 -15.16 -14.81
C ASN A 15 -2.14 -15.47 -13.31
N ILE A 16 -3.29 -15.34 -12.66
CA ILE A 16 -3.48 -15.76 -11.26
C ILE A 16 -3.77 -17.25 -11.13
N ASN A 17 -4.24 -17.89 -12.20
CA ASN A 17 -4.66 -19.29 -12.23
C ASN A 17 -3.49 -20.20 -12.62
N VAL A 18 -2.38 -20.10 -11.89
CA VAL A 18 -1.19 -20.92 -12.10
C VAL A 18 -1.23 -22.10 -11.12
N PRO A 19 -1.00 -23.36 -11.57
CA PRO A 19 -0.92 -24.50 -10.67
C PRO A 19 0.15 -24.30 -9.59
N SER A 20 -0.10 -24.78 -8.38
CA SER A 20 0.81 -24.57 -7.24
C SER A 20 2.23 -25.09 -7.51
N SER A 21 2.37 -26.17 -8.27
CA SER A 21 3.67 -26.73 -8.69
C SER A 21 4.47 -25.76 -9.57
N VAL A 22 3.79 -25.14 -10.54
CA VAL A 22 4.38 -24.17 -11.46
C VAL A 22 4.78 -22.90 -10.71
N TYR A 23 3.89 -22.41 -9.84
CA TYR A 23 4.20 -21.28 -8.95
C TYR A 23 5.42 -21.57 -8.07
N ALA A 24 5.45 -22.74 -7.42
CA ALA A 24 6.54 -23.13 -6.54
C ALA A 24 7.89 -23.17 -7.30
N LYS A 25 7.92 -23.76 -8.49
CA LYS A 25 9.11 -23.79 -9.35
C LYS A 25 9.68 -22.38 -9.56
N TYR A 26 8.86 -21.47 -10.10
CA TYR A 26 9.32 -20.11 -10.38
C TYR A 26 9.67 -19.32 -9.11
N TYR A 27 8.96 -19.53 -8.00
CA TYR A 27 9.29 -18.93 -6.72
C TYR A 27 10.71 -19.32 -6.26
N PHE A 28 11.05 -20.61 -6.31
CA PHE A 28 12.38 -21.08 -5.90
C PHE A 28 13.48 -20.63 -6.85
N ASP A 29 13.21 -20.56 -8.15
CA ASP A 29 14.14 -20.03 -9.15
C ASP A 29 14.47 -18.55 -8.84
N LEU A 30 13.44 -17.72 -8.67
CA LEU A 30 13.59 -16.30 -8.33
C LEU A 30 14.30 -16.10 -6.98
N ARG A 31 13.99 -16.92 -5.97
CA ARG A 31 14.66 -16.87 -4.66
C ARG A 31 16.14 -17.21 -4.76
N SER A 32 16.49 -18.22 -5.56
CA SER A 32 17.88 -18.61 -5.79
C SER A 32 18.66 -17.49 -6.50
N MET A 33 18.06 -16.88 -7.52
CA MET A 33 18.63 -15.72 -8.22
C MET A 33 18.81 -14.51 -7.29
N ALA A 34 17.80 -14.19 -6.47
CA ALA A 34 17.89 -13.07 -5.53
C ALA A 34 19.01 -13.28 -4.49
N LYS A 35 19.15 -14.51 -3.98
CA LYS A 35 20.25 -14.87 -3.07
C LYS A 35 21.61 -14.70 -3.72
N ALA A 36 21.78 -15.14 -4.97
CA ALA A 36 23.03 -14.99 -5.72
C ALA A 36 23.41 -13.52 -5.97
N ASN A 37 22.42 -12.62 -6.06
CA ASN A 37 22.62 -11.20 -6.35
C ASN A 37 22.58 -10.31 -5.09
N ASN A 38 22.63 -10.89 -3.88
CA ASN A 38 22.48 -10.14 -2.61
C ASN A 38 21.19 -9.29 -2.52
N LEU A 39 20.16 -9.66 -3.30
CA LEU A 39 18.81 -9.07 -3.27
C LEU A 39 17.86 -9.88 -2.37
N SER A 40 18.40 -10.80 -1.56
CA SER A 40 17.57 -11.60 -0.66
C SER A 40 16.85 -10.68 0.32
N PHE A 41 15.52 -10.76 0.35
CA PHE A 41 14.73 -10.17 1.42
C PHE A 41 15.18 -10.74 2.78
N PRO A 42 15.09 -9.94 3.87
CA PRO A 42 15.36 -10.45 5.21
C PRO A 42 14.37 -11.58 5.51
N LEU A 43 14.87 -12.80 5.55
CA LEU A 43 14.09 -13.98 5.95
C LEU A 43 13.98 -14.10 7.47
N GLU A 44 14.84 -13.38 8.19
CA GLU A 44 14.79 -13.34 9.64
C GLU A 44 13.55 -12.57 10.08
N PRO A 45 12.74 -13.15 11.00
CA PRO A 45 11.73 -12.40 11.71
C PRO A 45 12.31 -11.09 12.24
N LEU A 46 11.52 -10.02 12.18
CA LEU A 46 11.93 -8.73 12.70
C LEU A 46 12.29 -8.88 14.19
N SER A 47 13.54 -8.56 14.56
CA SER A 47 13.92 -8.60 15.97
C SER A 47 13.07 -7.62 16.78
N ARG A 48 12.87 -7.91 18.07
CA ARG A 48 12.06 -7.05 18.96
C ARG A 48 12.51 -5.59 18.91
N ASP A 49 13.82 -5.36 18.91
CA ASP A 49 14.39 -4.01 18.86
C ASP A 49 14.13 -3.32 17.52
N LYS A 50 14.26 -4.05 16.40
CA LYS A 50 13.96 -3.53 15.07
C LYS A 50 12.47 -3.19 14.94
N ALA A 51 11.60 -4.04 15.49
CA ALA A 51 10.16 -3.82 15.53
C ALA A 51 9.79 -2.57 16.32
N GLN A 52 10.32 -2.44 17.54
CA GLN A 52 10.10 -1.26 18.39
C GLN A 52 10.60 0.02 17.72
N LYS A 53 11.78 -0.01 17.09
CA LYS A 53 12.31 1.13 16.36
C LYS A 53 11.41 1.55 15.20
N LEU A 54 10.92 0.60 14.41
CA LEU A 54 10.01 0.88 13.29
C LEU A 54 8.67 1.43 13.77
N GLU A 55 8.13 0.89 14.87
CA GLU A 55 6.89 1.39 15.46
C GLU A 55 7.04 2.83 15.95
N ALA A 56 8.14 3.15 16.63
CA ALA A 56 8.43 4.52 17.07
C ALA A 56 8.54 5.50 15.88
N ILE A 57 9.22 5.10 14.80
CA ILE A 57 9.32 5.91 13.57
C ILE A 57 7.94 6.13 12.95
N SER A 58 7.12 5.07 12.86
CA SER A 58 5.76 5.14 12.32
C SER A 58 4.90 6.15 13.10
N ARG A 59 4.92 6.06 14.44
CA ARG A 59 4.16 6.98 15.32
C ARG A 59 4.55 8.44 15.09
N LEU A 60 5.86 8.72 15.01
CA LEU A 60 6.37 10.08 14.75
C LEU A 60 5.94 10.62 13.37
N CYS A 61 5.90 9.76 12.36
CA CYS A 61 5.43 10.14 11.02
C CYS A 61 3.92 10.42 11.01
N ASP A 62 3.12 9.59 11.68
CA ASP A 62 1.67 9.78 11.79
C ASP A 62 1.31 11.08 12.49
N ASP A 63 2.02 11.43 13.57
CA ASP A 63 1.76 12.66 14.31
C ASP A 63 2.03 13.91 13.45
N LYS A 64 3.13 13.92 12.69
CA LYS A 64 3.41 14.97 11.70
C LYS A 64 2.29 15.07 10.66
N TYR A 65 1.79 13.94 10.17
CA TYR A 65 0.73 13.92 9.17
C TYR A 65 -0.62 14.39 9.75
N LYS A 66 -0.91 14.07 11.01
CA LYS A 66 -2.10 14.57 11.73
C LYS A 66 -2.04 16.08 11.92
N ASP A 67 -0.88 16.63 12.26
CA ASP A 67 -0.72 18.07 12.43
C ASP A 67 -0.83 18.82 11.11
N LEU A 68 -0.25 18.28 10.03
CA LEU A 68 -0.45 18.79 8.67
C LEU A 68 -1.92 18.69 8.25
N ARG A 69 -2.62 17.58 8.52
CA ARG A 69 -4.06 17.46 8.26
C ARG A 69 -4.89 18.45 9.08
N LYS A 70 -4.57 18.67 10.36
CA LYS A 70 -5.24 19.66 11.21
C LYS A 70 -5.00 21.09 10.71
N ALA A 71 -3.78 21.42 10.31
CA ALA A 71 -3.43 22.71 9.73
C ALA A 71 -4.13 22.94 8.38
N ALA A 72 -4.19 21.91 7.53
CA ALA A 72 -4.94 21.95 6.27
C ALA A 72 -6.45 22.12 6.49
N LYS A 73 -7.04 21.39 7.46
CA LYS A 73 -8.46 21.52 7.83
C LYS A 73 -8.81 22.91 8.38
N LYS A 74 -7.87 23.56 9.07
CA LYS A 74 -8.02 24.96 9.51
C LYS A 74 -7.95 25.97 8.35
N ARG A 75 -7.24 25.63 7.26
CA ARG A 75 -7.14 26.47 6.06
C ARG A 75 -8.30 26.28 5.07
N SER A 76 -9.05 25.19 5.15
CA SER A 76 -10.13 24.87 4.20
C SER A 76 -11.53 25.35 4.62
N VAL A 77 -11.65 26.31 5.55
CA VAL A 77 -12.95 26.89 5.93
C VAL A 77 -13.26 28.10 5.06
N SER A 78 -13.61 27.86 3.80
CA SER A 78 -14.20 28.90 2.94
C SER A 78 -15.03 28.24 1.84
N ALA A 79 -16.35 28.14 2.10
CA ALA A 79 -17.46 28.21 1.15
C ALA A 79 -18.75 27.58 1.76
N ASP A 80 -19.12 27.94 2.99
CA ASP A 80 -20.38 27.51 3.61
C ASP A 80 -21.64 28.23 3.05
N ASN A 81 -21.59 28.80 1.84
CA ASN A 81 -22.69 29.60 1.29
C ASN A 81 -23.15 29.19 -0.12
N LEU A 82 -22.99 27.94 -0.55
CA LEU A 82 -23.64 27.50 -1.80
C LEU A 82 -23.80 25.98 -1.86
N THR A 83 -24.84 25.45 -1.20
CA THR A 83 -25.77 24.47 -1.78
C THR A 83 -26.77 24.03 -0.72
N VAL A 84 -28.04 24.32 -0.99
CA VAL A 84 -29.21 23.76 -0.35
C VAL A 84 -29.05 22.24 -0.17
N VAL A 85 -29.17 21.78 1.08
CA VAL A 85 -29.23 20.36 1.45
C VAL A 85 -30.45 19.73 0.78
N ARG A 86 -30.26 18.95 -0.30
CA ARG A 86 -31.29 18.03 -0.80
C ARG A 86 -31.00 16.64 -0.26
N TRP A 87 -31.77 16.25 0.76
CA TRP A 87 -31.85 14.88 1.26
C TRP A 87 -32.33 13.92 0.17
N ASN A 88 -31.66 12.78 -0.02
CA ASN A 88 -32.21 11.63 -0.75
C ASN A 88 -31.92 10.36 0.07
N PRO A 89 -32.92 9.72 0.70
CA PRO A 89 -32.74 8.40 1.30
C PRO A 89 -32.68 7.34 0.20
N ALA A 90 -31.67 6.46 0.26
CA ALA A 90 -31.62 5.26 -0.59
C ALA A 90 -32.63 4.24 -0.08
N ILE A 91 -33.41 3.66 -1.00
CA ILE A 91 -34.37 2.57 -0.75
C ILE A 91 -33.60 1.24 -0.81
N ILE A 92 -33.87 0.36 0.16
CA ILE A 92 -33.32 -1.00 0.32
C ILE A 92 -33.93 -1.94 -0.71
#